data_AF-A0A5C7Z4G2-F1
#
_entry.id   AF-A0A5C7Z4G2-F1
#
_cell.length_a   1.000
_cell.length_b   1.000
_cell.length_c   1.000
_cell.angle_alpha   90.00
_cell.angle_beta   90.00
_cell.angle_gamma   90.00
#
_symmetry.space_group_name_H-M   'P 1'
#
loop_
_entity.id
_entity.type
_entity.pdbx_description
1 polymer ?
#
loop_
_entity_poly.entity_id
_entity_poly.type
_entity_poly.pdbx_seq_one_letter_code
_entity_poly.pdbx_strand_id
1 'polypeptide(L)' 'MLYGDINLINTEIDIYRSITREEIRDMAKKYLNSNQRMILDYVPAKDKAQN' A
#
# COMPACT_ATOMS: atom_id res chain seq x y z
N MET A 1 -9.50 6.29 9.35
CA MET A 1 -10.48 5.54 8.52
C MET A 1 -11.23 6.57 7.69
N LEU A 2 -11.03 6.56 6.37
CA LEU A 2 -11.63 7.47 5.38
C LEU A 2 -13.03 6.96 4.93
N TYR A 3 -13.85 6.53 5.87
CA TYR A 3 -15.22 6.14 5.56
C TYR A 3 -16.15 7.19 6.17
N GLY A 4 -16.62 8.13 5.35
CA GLY A 4 -17.66 9.08 5.79
C GLY A 4 -17.74 10.41 5.05
N ASP A 5 -16.69 10.84 4.33
CA ASP A 5 -16.69 12.18 3.74
C ASP A 5 -17.08 12.17 2.25
N ILE A 6 -18.32 12.57 1.98
CA ILE A 6 -18.93 12.61 0.64
C ILE A 6 -18.28 13.70 -0.24
N ASN A 7 -17.59 14.66 0.38
CA ASN A 7 -16.86 15.73 -0.29
C ASN A 7 -15.46 15.31 -0.77
N LEU A 8 -14.98 14.11 -0.40
CA LEU A 8 -13.63 13.65 -0.74
C LEU A 8 -13.46 13.48 -2.26
N ILE A 9 -14.49 13.01 -2.97
CA ILE A 9 -14.47 12.81 -4.44
C ILE A 9 -14.08 14.09 -5.20
N ASN A 10 -14.58 15.25 -4.76
CA ASN A 10 -14.32 16.52 -5.43
C ASN A 10 -12.94 17.11 -5.11
N THR A 11 -12.29 16.65 -4.03
CA THR A 11 -11.00 17.16 -3.55
C THR A 11 -9.84 16.20 -3.82
N GLU A 12 -10.12 14.92 -4.02
CA GLU A 12 -9.13 13.89 -4.35
C GLU A 12 -8.33 14.22 -5.61
N ILE A 13 -8.97 14.77 -6.65
CA ILE A 13 -8.29 15.11 -7.91
C ILE A 13 -7.22 16.19 -7.72
N ASP A 14 -7.46 17.15 -6.83
CA ASP A 14 -6.51 18.23 -6.54
C ASP A 14 -5.35 17.72 -5.69
N ILE A 15 -5.62 16.79 -4.77
CA ILE A 15 -4.60 16.10 -3.97
C ILE A 15 -3.68 15.28 -4.89
N TYR A 16 -4.20 14.54 -5.87
CA TYR A 16 -3.34 13.79 -6.79
C TYR A 16 -2.48 14.71 -7.68
N ARG A 17 -2.99 15.89 -8.04
CA ARG A 17 -2.28 16.87 -8.87
C ARG A 17 -1.25 17.68 -8.10
N SER A 18 -1.40 17.82 -6.79
CA SER A 18 -0.43 18.55 -5.95
C SER A 18 0.80 17.73 -5.59
N ILE A 19 0.75 16.40 -5.76
CA ILE A 19 1.88 15.50 -5.49
C ILE A 19 3.05 15.80 -6.42
N THR A 20 4.19 16.14 -5.82
CA THR A 20 5.45 16.41 -6.52
C THR A 20 6.26 15.13 -6.74
N ARG A 21 7.20 15.17 -7.70
CA ARG A 21 8.08 14.03 -7.99
C ARG A 21 9.03 13.74 -6.83
N GLU A 22 9.41 14.78 -6.11
CA GLU A 22 10.26 14.74 -4.92
C GLU A 22 9.55 14.01 -3.78
N GLU A 23 8.28 14.31 -3.53
CA GLU A 23 7.47 13.61 -2.53
C GLU A 23 7.31 12.12 -2.87
N ILE A 24 7.08 11.77 -4.15
CA ILE A 24 7.02 10.38 -4.60
C ILE A 24 8.36 9.68 -4.30
N ARG A 25 9.49 10.31 -4.63
CA ARG A 25 10.82 9.76 -4.40
C ARG A 25 11.12 9.55 -2.92
N ASP A 26 10.75 10.50 -2.08
CA ASP A 26 11.05 10.45 -0.65
C ASP A 26 10.17 9.42 0.07
N MET A 27 8.90 9.28 -0.33
CA MET A 27 8.05 8.17 0.15
C MET A 27 8.54 6.80 -0.34
N ALA A 28 9.01 6.70 -1.59
CA ALA A 28 9.61 5.46 -2.10
C ALA A 28 10.83 5.07 -1.27
N LYS A 29 11.73 6.00 -0.95
CA LYS A 29 12.87 5.74 -0.04
C LYS A 29 12.43 5.34 1.37
N LYS A 30 11.34 5.92 1.88
CA LYS A 30 10.85 5.62 3.23
C LYS A 30 10.26 4.22 3.36
N TYR A 31 9.50 3.77 2.36
CA TYR A 31 8.70 2.54 2.46
C TYR A 31 9.22 1.37 1.61
N LEU A 32 9.98 1.61 0.53
CA LEU A 32 10.54 0.57 -0.33
C LEU A 32 11.99 0.25 0.04
N ASN A 33 12.24 -0.06 1.32
CA ASN A 33 13.56 -0.49 1.77
C ASN A 33 13.81 -1.96 1.45
N SER A 34 15.04 -2.28 1.02
CA SER A 34 15.48 -3.66 0.73
C SER A 34 15.24 -4.65 1.88
N ASN A 35 15.24 -4.16 3.12
CA ASN A 35 15.09 -4.99 4.32
C ASN A 35 13.62 -5.16 4.78
N GLN A 36 12.65 -4.54 4.09
CA GLN A 36 11.22 -4.59 4.44
C GLN A 36 10.39 -5.44 3.46
N ARG A 37 11.03 -6.16 2.54
CA ARG A 37 10.35 -7.07 1.64
C ARG A 37 9.97 -8.36 2.36
N MET A 38 8.73 -8.43 2.85
CA MET A 38 8.12 -9.70 3.23
C MET A 38 7.70 -10.45 1.95
N ILE A 39 8.32 -11.59 1.68
CA ILE A 39 7.88 -12.51 0.63
C ILE A 39 7.01 -13.55 1.32
N LEU A 40 5.70 -13.49 1.08
CA LEU A 40 4.75 -14.48 1.58
C LEU A 40 4.44 -15.48 0.46
N ASP A 41 5.10 -16.62 0.49
CA ASP A 41 4.79 -17.74 -0.39
C ASP A 41 3.59 -18.49 0.18
N TYR A 42 2.40 -18.19 -0.35
CA TYR A 42 1.17 -18.91 0.01
C TYR A 42 1.11 -20.23 -0.76
N VAL A 43 1.73 -21.25 -0.19
CA VAL A 43 1.64 -22.63 -0.69
C VAL A 43 0.52 -23.37 0.04
N PRO A 44 -0.25 -24.24 -0.65
CA PRO A 44 -1.22 -25.10 0.01
C PRO A 44 -0.50 -25.99 1.04
N ALA A 45 -1.03 -26.03 2.26
CA ALA A 45 -0.53 -26.95 3.28
C ALA A 45 -0.60 -28.39 2.73
N LYS A 46 0.54 -29.05 2.63
CA LYS A 46 0.62 -30.47 2.24
C LYS A 46 0.26 -31.44 3.35
N ASP A 47 -0.42 -30.98 4.40
CA ASP A 47 -1.02 -31.86 5.39
C ASP A 47 -2.53 -31.67 5.42
N LYS A 48 -3.20 -32.46 4.58
CA LYS A 48 -4.24 -33.31 5.14
C LYS A 48 -3.56 -34.23 6.15
N ALA A 49 -3.32 -33.75 7.37
CA ALA A 49 -3.12 -34.64 8.50
C ALA A 49 -4.48 -35.29 8.75
N GLN A 50 -4.67 -36.47 8.15
CA GLN A 50 -5.59 -37.45 8.70
C GLN A 50 -5.15 -37.70 10.14
N ASN A 51 -5.95 -37.25 11.10
CA ASN A 51 -6.13 -37.89 12.39
C ASN A 51 -7.62 -37.82 12.72
#